data_AF-A0A7J8YHQ7-F1
#
_entry.id   AF-A0A7J8YHQ7-F1
#
_cell.length_a   1.000
_cell.length_b   1.000
_cell.length_c   1.000
_cell.angle_alpha   90.00
_cell.angle_beta   90.00
_cell.angle_gamma   90.00
#
_symmetry.space_group_name_H-M   'P 1'
#
loop_
_entity.id
_entity.type
_entity.pdbx_description
1 polymer ?
#
loop_
_entity_poly.entity_id
_entity_poly.type
_entity_poly.pdbx_seq_one_letter_code
_entity_poly.pdbx_strand_id
1 'polypeptide(L)' 'MIPSTTVWIQLRGLPLEYFNEVLIKVGKLVGRPIKLDSNTTYTTRGKFARICIEIDLSKPFDSID' A
#
# COMPACT_ATOMS: atom_id res chain seq x y z
N MET A 1 -16.55 17.84 4.91
CA MET A 1 -16.38 16.45 4.43
C MET A 1 -14.94 16.28 4.01
N ILE A 2 -14.27 15.20 4.42
CA ILE A 2 -12.90 14.90 3.99
C ILE A 2 -13.02 14.12 2.68
N PRO A 3 -12.58 14.66 1.52
CA PRO A 3 -12.77 14.02 0.22
C PRO A 3 -11.85 12.81 0.02
N SER A 4 -10.68 12.81 0.64
CA SER A 4 -9.71 11.72 0.57
C SER A 4 -8.94 11.57 1.88
N THR A 5 -8.46 10.37 2.15
CA THR A 5 -7.56 10.11 3.28
C THR A 5 -6.40 9.23 2.85
N THR A 6 -5.34 9.29 3.64
CA THR A 6 -4.13 8.51 3.39
C THR A 6 -4.08 7.34 4.35
N VAL A 7 -3.94 6.13 3.81
CA VAL A 7 -3.89 4.89 4.60
C VAL A 7 -2.61 4.11 4.30
N TRP A 8 -2.19 3.31 5.27
CA TRP A 8 -1.02 2.44 5.14
C TRP A 8 -1.45 0.99 5.04
N ILE A 9 -1.06 0.33 3.94
CA ILE A 9 -1.20 -1.12 3.78
C ILE A 9 0.11 -1.77 4.21
N GLN A 10 0.00 -2.81 5.03
CA GLN A 10 1.13 -3.62 5.49
C GLN A 10 0.96 -5.06 5.01
N LEU A 11 1.92 -5.55 4.23
CA LEU A 11 2.01 -6.94 3.80
C LEU A 11 3.09 -7.67 4.60
N ARG A 12 2.78 -8.84 5.13
CA ARG A 12 3.70 -9.71 5.86
C ARG A 12 3.97 -10.99 5.05
N GLY A 13 5.16 -11.58 5.21
CA GLY A 13 5.50 -12.85 4.57
C GLY A 13 5.80 -12.77 3.08
N LEU A 14 5.83 -11.58 2.49
CA LEU A 14 6.26 -11.39 1.11
C LEU A 14 7.80 -11.56 1.03
N PRO A 15 8.35 -12.24 0.01
CA PRO A 15 9.79 -12.20 -0.24
C PRO A 15 10.24 -10.80 -0.66
N LEU A 16 11.43 -10.40 -0.22
CA LEU A 16 11.95 -9.03 -0.40
C LEU A 16 11.98 -8.60 -1.87
N GLU A 17 12.38 -9.50 -2.77
CA GLU A 17 12.46 -9.27 -4.22
C GLU A 17 11.14 -8.81 -4.84
N TYR A 18 10.01 -9.16 -4.22
CA TYR A 18 8.68 -8.80 -4.70
C TYR A 18 8.09 -7.54 -4.03
N PHE A 19 8.77 -6.95 -3.03
CA PHE A 19 8.20 -5.85 -2.23
C PHE A 19 7.70 -4.70 -3.10
N ASN A 20 8.54 -4.16 -3.97
CA ASN A 20 8.16 -2.99 -4.77
C ASN A 20 7.04 -3.32 -5.76
N GLU A 21 7.17 -4.41 -6.51
CA GLU A 21 6.19 -4.77 -7.54
C GLU A 21 4.82 -5.08 -6.95
N VAL A 22 4.77 -5.94 -5.92
CA VAL A 22 3.52 -6.37 -5.30
C VAL A 22 2.87 -5.22 -4.53
N LEU A 23 3.65 -4.41 -3.79
CA LEU A 23 3.08 -3.27 -3.08
C LEU A 23 2.47 -2.24 -4.03
N ILE A 24 3.13 -1.96 -5.17
CA ILE A 24 2.59 -1.02 -6.17
C ILE A 24 1.30 -1.60 -6.78
N LYS A 25 1.28 -2.89 -7.13
CA LYS A 25 0.09 -3.56 -7.67
C LYS A 25 -1.08 -3.51 -6.68
N VAL A 26 -0.87 -3.94 -5.43
CA VAL A 26 -1.88 -3.90 -4.37
C VAL A 26 -2.33 -2.46 -4.10
N GLY A 27 -1.39 -1.52 -4.03
CA GLY A 27 -1.70 -0.12 -3.78
C GLY A 27 -2.60 0.47 -4.87
N LYS A 28 -2.37 0.14 -6.15
CA LYS A 28 -3.20 0.57 -7.28
C LYS A 28 -4.60 -0.04 -7.30
N LEU A 29 -4.77 -1.23 -6.72
CA LEU A 29 -6.10 -1.85 -6.58
C LEU A 29 -6.95 -1.13 -5.54
N VAL A 30 -6.33 -0.60 -4.49
CA VAL A 30 -7.06 0.04 -3.38
C VAL A 30 -7.17 1.56 -3.56
N GLY A 31 -6.19 2.20 -4.18
CA GLY A 31 -6.18 3.66 -4.34
C GLY A 31 -4.99 4.17 -5.15
N ARG A 32 -4.56 5.42 -4.89
CA ARG A 32 -3.39 6.00 -5.55
C ARG A 32 -2.14 5.78 -4.67
N PRO A 33 -1.14 4.99 -5.12
CA PRO A 33 0.13 4.90 -4.41
C PRO A 33 0.81 6.26 -4.26
N ILE A 34 1.18 6.63 -3.04
CA ILE A 34 1.88 7.89 -2.73
C ILE A 34 3.34 7.62 -2.37
N LYS A 35 3.58 6.61 -1.52
CA LYS A 35 4.91 6.39 -0.94
C LYS A 35 5.11 4.94 -0.52
N LEU A 36 6.26 4.36 -0.87
CA LEU A 36 6.74 3.12 -0.27
C LEU A 36 7.47 3.46 1.04
N ASP A 37 7.27 2.65 2.09
CA ASP A 37 7.96 2.89 3.37
C ASP A 37 9.48 2.77 3.19
N SER A 38 10.24 3.67 3.83
CA SER A 38 11.69 3.71 3.66
C SER A 38 12.35 2.39 4.14
N ASN A 39 11.78 1.71 5.14
CA ASN A 39 12.29 0.41 5.57
C ASN A 39 12.03 -0.71 4.53
N THR A 40 11.03 -0.51 3.65
CA THR A 40 10.78 -1.38 2.50
C THR A 40 11.82 -1.15 1.40
N THR A 41 12.25 0.10 1.19
CA THR A 41 13.28 0.44 0.20
C THR A 41 14.71 0.18 0.66
N TYR A 42 14.99 0.18 1.97
CA TYR A 42 16.33 -0.03 2.52
C TYR A 42 16.65 -1.47 2.96
N THR A 43 15.78 -2.46 2.68
CA THR A 43 16.04 -3.90 2.96
C THR A 43 16.36 -4.21 4.44
N THR A 44 16.24 -3.23 5.35
CA THR A 44 16.95 -3.25 6.63
C THR A 44 16.16 -3.90 7.75
N ARG A 45 14.94 -4.36 7.50
CA ARG A 45 14.21 -5.26 8.40
C ARG A 45 13.11 -5.96 7.60
N GLY A 46 13.38 -7.18 7.14
CA GLY A 46 12.44 -8.09 6.49
C GLY A 46 11.26 -8.54 7.38
N LYS A 47 10.66 -7.63 8.15
CA LYS A 47 9.50 -7.89 9.02
C LYS A 47 8.18 -7.64 8.30
N PHE A 48 8.11 -6.68 7.37
CA PHE A 48 6.92 -6.37 6.58
C PHE A 48 7.20 -5.33 5.49
N ALA A 49 6.45 -5.40 4.39
CA ALA A 49 6.44 -4.42 3.32
C ALA A 49 5.28 -3.43 3.56
N ARG A 50 5.49 -2.12 3.38
CA ARG A 50 4.43 -1.11 3.58
C ARG A 50 4.33 -0.12 2.42
N ILE A 51 3.09 0.19 2.06
CA ILE A 51 2.78 1.24 1.08
C ILE A 51 1.72 2.20 1.63
N CYS A 52 1.97 3.48 1.38
CA CYS A 52 1.08 4.59 1.65
C CYS A 52 0.24 4.86 0.40
N ILE A 53 -1.07 4.86 0.55
CA ILE A 53 -2.00 5.13 -0.55
C ILE A 53 -2.99 6.21 -0.18
N GLU A 54 -3.40 6.98 -1.17
CA GLU A 54 -4.52 7.91 -1.09
C GLU A 54 -5.79 7.19 -1.51
N ILE A 55 -6.82 7.24 -0.68
CA ILE A 55 -8.16 6.71 -0.98
C ILE A 55 -9.16 7.86 -1.04
N ASP A 56 -10.05 7.79 -2.02
CA ASP A 56 -11.16 8.72 -2.20
C ASP A 56 -12.35 8.24 -1.35
N LEU A 57 -12.76 9.03 -0.35
CA LEU A 57 -13.84 8.68 0.56
C LEU A 57 -15.23 8.98 -0.02
N SER A 58 -15.30 9.65 -1.17
CA SER A 58 -16.56 9.88 -1.89
C SER A 58 -16.99 8.67 -2.72
N LYS A 59 -16.06 7.74 -2.97
CA LYS A 59 -16.35 6.49 -3.68
C LYS A 59 -16.63 5.38 -2.68
N PRO A 60 -17.75 4.65 -2.83
CA PRO A 60 -17.96 3.44 -2.05
C PRO A 60 -16.86 2.42 -2.39
N PHE A 61 -16.46 1.62 -1.40
CA PHE A 61 -15.61 0.46 -1.66
C PHE A 61 -16.49 -0.60 -2.31
N ASP A 62 -16.19 -0.96 -3.55
CA ASP A 62 -16.81 -2.12 -4.17
C ASP A 62 -16.41 -3.36 -3.34
N SER A 63 -17.39 -4.17 -2.91
CA SER A 63 -17.11 -5.45 -2.28
C SER A 63 -16.28 -6.28 -3.25
N ILE A 64 -15.10 -6.72 -2.80
CA ILE A 64 -14.32 -7.72 -3.52
C ILE A 64 -15.05 -9.04 -3.28
N ASP A 65 -15.97 -9.38 -4.19
CA ASP A 65 -16.62 -10.69 -4.28
C ASP A 65 -15.65 -11.75 -4.84
#